data_AF-A0A353LWA9-F1
#
_entry.id   AF-A0A353LWA9-F1
#
_cell.length_a   1.000
_cell.length_b   1.000
_cell.length_c   1.000
_cell.angle_alpha   90.00
_cell.angle_beta   90.00
_cell.angle_gamma   90.00
#
_symmetry.space_group_name_H-M   'P 1'
#
loop_
_entity.id
_entity.type
_entity.pdbx_description
1 polymer ?
#
loop_
_entity_poly.entity_id
_entity_poly.type
_entity_poly.pdbx_seq_one_letter_code
_entity_poly.pdbx_strand_id
1 'polypeptide(L)'
;MKSLKMISLSLVLVCILSLGAAQANTASEAVGRLEVTGNAVITGAPDTARIILGVETSSTSADSAASENAERMARVLGALKSMGIQESKISTGGYNIYSYRDTFQRTTLDETSEQTIYNVHNRITIITHELDQVGKIVDAAVKAGANQVQSVDFDLTDKQDMQLQALDAAIKQAMVKANVMAESAGVALGGIVSIEEAYGTYVARDESVHKMVAGFGGAETSITPGEVEVTAQVSMVFWF
;
A
#
# COMPACT_ATOMS: atom_id res chain seq x y z
N MET A 1 5.26 -39.10 93.20
CA MET A 1 6.52 -39.81 92.90
C MET A 1 6.93 -39.56 91.46
N LYS A 2 8.12 -38.98 91.28
CA LYS A 2 9.07 -39.13 90.15
C LYS A 2 8.63 -38.75 88.73
N SER A 3 8.99 -37.52 88.37
CA SER A 3 9.78 -37.14 87.19
C SER A 3 10.10 -38.22 86.13
N LEU A 4 9.67 -37.99 84.89
CA LEU A 4 10.41 -38.30 83.66
C LEU A 4 9.89 -37.39 82.52
N LYS A 5 10.25 -36.09 82.56
CA LYS A 5 11.10 -35.44 81.55
C LYS A 5 10.99 -36.05 80.15
N MET A 6 10.33 -35.33 79.26
CA MET A 6 11.01 -34.60 78.17
C MET A 6 11.90 -35.52 77.33
N ILE A 7 11.34 -36.16 76.30
CA ILE A 7 11.94 -36.56 75.02
C ILE A 7 10.83 -37.36 74.32
N SER A 8 10.05 -36.70 73.48
CA SER A 8 9.22 -37.31 72.40
C SER A 8 8.27 -36.28 71.78
N LEU A 9 8.20 -35.05 72.32
CA LEU A 9 7.53 -33.90 71.69
C LEU A 9 8.17 -33.48 70.35
N SER A 10 9.31 -34.07 69.98
CA SER A 10 10.03 -33.79 68.74
C SER A 10 9.72 -34.75 67.59
N LEU A 11 8.95 -35.83 67.80
CA LEU A 11 8.70 -36.85 66.78
C LEU A 11 7.28 -36.86 66.21
N VAL A 12 6.42 -35.94 66.66
CA VAL A 12 5.06 -35.76 66.11
C VAL A 12 4.97 -34.54 65.18
N LEU A 13 5.99 -33.67 65.17
CA LEU A 13 6.05 -32.49 64.29
C LEU A 13 6.70 -32.78 62.91
N VAL A 14 7.25 -33.98 62.68
CA VAL A 14 7.94 -34.34 61.42
C VAL A 14 7.03 -35.10 60.43
N CYS A 15 5.80 -35.45 60.81
CA CYS A 15 4.88 -36.20 59.94
C CYS A 15 3.83 -35.35 59.21
N ILE A 16 3.87 -34.01 59.29
CA ILE A 16 2.86 -33.12 58.67
C ILE A 16 3.43 -32.26 57.53
N LEU A 17 4.73 -32.35 57.20
CA LEU A 17 5.39 -31.43 56.26
C LEU A 17 5.98 -32.03 54.97
N SER A 18 5.65 -33.27 54.63
CA SER A 18 5.97 -33.82 53.29
C SER A 18 4.73 -34.21 52.48
N LEU A 19 3.61 -33.52 52.73
CA LEU A 19 2.52 -33.38 51.77
C LEU A 19 2.85 -32.21 50.80
N GLY A 20 4.06 -32.24 50.23
CA GLY A 20 4.59 -31.22 49.35
C GLY A 20 4.36 -31.61 47.89
N ALA A 21 3.27 -31.09 47.33
CA ALA A 21 3.01 -30.92 45.90
C ALA A 21 3.44 -32.10 45.00
N ALA A 22 2.55 -33.07 44.85
CA ALA A 22 2.36 -33.65 43.52
C ALA A 22 1.85 -32.49 42.65
N GLN A 23 2.77 -31.72 42.07
CA GLN A 23 2.46 -30.90 40.91
C GLN A 23 2.01 -31.91 39.86
N ALA A 24 0.70 -32.04 39.70
CA ALA A 24 0.13 -32.50 38.47
C ALA A 24 0.63 -31.51 37.41
N ASN A 25 1.80 -31.79 36.84
CA ASN A 25 2.04 -31.47 35.45
C ASN A 25 0.95 -32.26 34.73
N THR A 26 -0.24 -31.66 34.64
CA THR A 26 -1.07 -31.85 33.47
C THR A 26 -0.18 -31.39 32.33
N ALA A 27 0.65 -32.31 31.81
CA ALA A 27 1.12 -32.21 30.46
C ALA A 27 -0.14 -31.95 29.67
N SER A 28 -0.34 -30.70 29.25
CA SER A 28 -1.38 -30.35 28.30
C SER A 28 -1.26 -31.43 27.24
N GLU A 29 -2.29 -32.27 27.08
CA GLU A 29 -2.30 -33.24 25.98
C GLU A 29 -1.89 -32.45 24.75
N ALA A 30 -0.83 -32.90 24.08
CA ALA A 30 -0.33 -32.21 22.92
C ALA A 30 -1.37 -32.41 21.82
N VAL A 31 -2.38 -31.56 21.81
CA VAL A 31 -3.44 -31.55 20.82
C VAL A 31 -2.77 -31.29 19.47
N GLY A 32 -3.03 -32.14 18.48
CA GLY A 32 -2.49 -31.97 17.14
C GLY A 32 -2.89 -30.60 16.60
N ARG A 33 -1.99 -29.91 15.90
CA ARG A 33 -2.27 -28.60 15.31
C ARG A 33 -2.05 -28.68 13.81
N LEU A 34 -3.06 -28.22 13.07
CA LEU A 34 -3.01 -28.11 11.62
C LEU A 34 -3.08 -26.62 11.28
N GLU A 35 -2.03 -26.09 10.69
CA GLU A 35 -1.93 -24.69 10.27
C GLU A 35 -2.03 -24.60 8.75
N VAL A 36 -2.89 -23.72 8.27
CA VAL A 36 -3.09 -23.46 6.84
C VAL A 36 -3.17 -21.98 6.56
N THR A 37 -2.73 -21.60 5.37
CA THR A 37 -2.90 -20.25 4.84
C THR A 37 -3.88 -20.24 3.68
N GLY A 38 -4.91 -19.41 3.82
CA GLY A 38 -5.87 -19.04 2.79
C GLY A 38 -5.41 -17.80 2.04
N ASN A 39 -5.54 -17.76 0.72
CA ASN A 39 -5.33 -16.58 -0.10
C ASN A 39 -6.45 -16.46 -1.12
N ALA A 40 -6.89 -15.24 -1.39
CA ALA A 40 -7.82 -14.93 -2.47
C ALA A 40 -7.48 -13.61 -3.14
N VAL A 41 -7.88 -13.51 -4.41
CA VAL A 41 -7.78 -12.32 -5.24
C VAL A 41 -9.16 -12.07 -5.85
N ILE A 42 -9.66 -10.86 -5.69
CA ILE A 42 -10.90 -10.38 -6.32
C ILE A 42 -10.53 -9.25 -7.27
N THR A 43 -11.01 -9.32 -8.51
CA THR A 43 -10.83 -8.26 -9.50
C THR A 43 -12.10 -7.45 -9.69
N GLY A 44 -11.94 -6.18 -10.06
CA GLY A 44 -13.04 -5.27 -10.34
C GLY A 44 -12.66 -4.20 -11.34
N ALA A 45 -13.64 -3.69 -12.07
CA ALA A 45 -13.44 -2.52 -12.91
C ALA A 45 -13.25 -1.27 -12.03
N PRO A 46 -12.25 -0.42 -12.29
CA PRO A 46 -12.04 0.81 -11.53
C PRO A 46 -13.23 1.78 -11.70
N ASP A 47 -13.43 2.65 -10.72
CA ASP A 47 -14.45 3.70 -10.72
C ASP A 47 -13.86 5.11 -10.52
N THR A 48 -12.55 5.20 -10.30
CA THR A 48 -11.84 6.45 -10.10
C THR A 48 -10.48 6.41 -10.76
N ALA A 49 -10.01 7.58 -11.18
CA ALA A 49 -8.67 7.80 -11.69
C ALA A 49 -7.99 8.90 -10.89
N ARG A 50 -6.74 8.65 -10.50
CA ARG A 50 -5.83 9.62 -9.91
C ARG A 50 -4.77 9.98 -10.95
N ILE A 51 -4.76 11.24 -11.35
CA ILE A 51 -3.84 11.78 -12.34
C ILE A 51 -2.87 12.72 -11.62
N ILE A 52 -1.56 12.49 -11.78
CA ILE A 52 -0.53 13.38 -11.24
C ILE A 52 0.18 14.08 -12.39
N LEU A 53 0.03 15.40 -12.44
CA LEU A 53 0.57 16.29 -13.46
C LEU A 53 1.43 17.36 -12.81
N GLY A 54 2.29 18.01 -13.59
CA GLY A 54 3.06 19.14 -13.11
C GLY A 54 3.59 20.06 -14.19
N VAL A 55 4.08 21.19 -13.71
CA VAL A 55 4.89 22.14 -14.46
C VAL A 55 6.27 22.15 -13.85
N GLU A 56 7.27 21.91 -14.68
CA GLU A 56 8.68 22.16 -14.38
C GLU A 56 9.19 23.32 -15.23
N THR A 57 9.86 24.27 -14.59
CA THR A 57 10.53 25.40 -15.26
C THR A 57 11.95 25.52 -14.75
N SER A 58 12.84 26.04 -15.59
CA SER A 58 14.23 26.25 -15.23
C SER A 58 14.71 27.63 -15.66
N SER A 59 15.56 28.26 -14.85
CA SER A 59 16.17 29.54 -15.16
C SER A 59 17.44 29.73 -14.35
N THR A 60 18.29 30.66 -14.80
CA THR A 60 19.46 31.12 -14.06
C THR A 60 19.08 32.04 -12.89
N SER A 61 17.81 32.45 -12.83
CA SER A 61 17.19 33.20 -11.72
C SER A 61 16.07 32.39 -11.09
N ALA A 62 16.13 32.19 -9.78
CA ALA A 62 15.08 31.52 -9.01
C ALA A 62 13.70 32.20 -9.17
N ASP A 63 13.68 33.54 -9.16
CA ASP A 63 12.47 34.34 -9.28
C ASP A 63 11.82 34.19 -10.66
N SER A 64 12.64 34.17 -11.72
CA SER A 64 12.16 33.98 -13.09
C SER A 64 11.61 32.57 -13.29
N ALA A 65 12.30 31.54 -12.79
CA ALA A 65 11.80 30.17 -12.85
C ALA A 65 10.46 30.02 -12.11
N ALA A 66 10.35 30.62 -10.91
CA ALA A 66 9.14 30.54 -10.08
C ALA A 66 7.95 31.29 -10.71
N SER A 67 8.19 32.49 -11.23
CA SER A 67 7.15 33.31 -11.87
C SER A 67 6.59 32.62 -13.12
N GLU A 68 7.46 32.09 -13.98
CA GLU A 68 7.05 31.35 -15.16
C GLU A 68 6.27 30.07 -14.78
N ASN A 69 6.69 29.38 -13.72
CA ASN A 69 6.01 28.21 -13.20
C ASN A 69 4.58 28.55 -12.78
N ALA A 70 4.41 29.61 -11.99
CA ALA A 70 3.13 30.07 -11.48
C ALA A 70 2.16 30.43 -12.62
N GLU A 71 2.64 31.13 -13.65
CA GLU A 71 1.84 31.48 -14.83
C GLU A 71 1.40 30.24 -15.62
N ARG A 72 2.31 29.30 -15.88
CA ARG A 72 2.01 28.03 -16.56
C ARG A 72 0.99 27.22 -15.74
N MET A 73 1.20 27.10 -14.43
CA MET A 73 0.28 26.35 -13.56
C MET A 73 -1.10 27.02 -13.49
N ALA A 74 -1.18 28.35 -13.45
CA ALA A 74 -2.46 29.05 -13.50
C ALA A 74 -3.24 28.76 -14.79
N ARG A 75 -2.56 28.68 -15.94
CA ARG A 75 -3.19 28.26 -17.21
C ARG A 75 -3.68 26.81 -17.16
N VAL A 76 -2.88 25.89 -16.60
CA VAL A 76 -3.27 24.49 -16.41
C VAL A 76 -4.53 24.39 -15.57
N LEU A 77 -4.57 25.04 -14.40
CA LEU A 77 -5.74 25.06 -13.52
C LEU A 77 -6.97 25.67 -14.22
N GLY A 78 -6.78 26.74 -14.99
CA GLY A 78 -7.84 27.36 -15.79
C GLY A 78 -8.42 26.42 -16.86
N ALA A 79 -7.56 25.68 -17.57
CA ALA A 79 -7.99 24.70 -18.56
C ALA A 79 -8.77 23.56 -17.92
N LEU A 80 -8.30 23.02 -16.80
CA LEU A 80 -8.98 21.96 -16.05
C LEU A 80 -10.35 22.40 -15.53
N LYS A 81 -10.45 23.63 -14.97
CA LYS A 81 -11.73 24.21 -14.55
C LYS A 81 -12.69 24.39 -15.73
N SER A 82 -12.18 24.78 -16.90
CA SER A 82 -13.00 24.95 -18.13
C SER A 82 -13.54 23.62 -18.67
N MET A 83 -12.89 22.50 -18.35
CA MET A 83 -13.41 21.16 -18.63
C MET A 83 -14.48 20.70 -17.64
N GLY A 84 -14.79 21.50 -16.61
CA GLY A 84 -15.75 21.15 -15.57
C GLY A 84 -15.15 20.39 -14.38
N ILE A 85 -13.83 20.28 -14.29
CA ILE A 85 -13.18 19.68 -13.11
C ILE A 85 -13.33 20.64 -11.94
N GLN A 86 -14.02 20.18 -10.89
CA GLN A 86 -14.23 20.95 -9.68
C GLN A 86 -12.92 21.17 -8.93
N GLU A 87 -12.78 22.32 -8.29
CA GLU A 87 -11.59 22.64 -7.49
C GLU A 87 -11.37 21.66 -6.33
N SER A 88 -12.45 21.10 -5.76
CA SER A 88 -12.35 20.05 -4.72
C SER A 88 -11.72 18.74 -5.22
N LYS A 89 -11.65 18.53 -6.53
CA LYS A 89 -11.04 17.37 -7.17
C LYS A 89 -9.58 17.62 -7.58
N ILE A 90 -9.06 18.83 -7.35
CA ILE A 90 -7.69 19.21 -7.65
C ILE A 90 -6.99 19.59 -6.35
N SER A 91 -5.86 18.96 -6.06
CA SER A 91 -5.02 19.30 -4.92
C SER A 91 -3.59 19.53 -5.37
N THR A 92 -2.91 20.55 -4.85
CA THR A 92 -1.48 20.74 -5.09
C THR A 92 -0.70 19.62 -4.37
N GLY A 93 -0.13 18.72 -5.15
CA GLY A 93 0.62 17.55 -4.67
C GLY A 93 2.07 17.85 -4.27
N GLY A 94 2.57 19.05 -4.57
CA GLY A 94 3.86 19.53 -4.07
C GLY A 94 4.42 20.70 -4.88
N TYR A 95 5.13 21.60 -4.19
CA TYR A 95 5.90 22.68 -4.79
C TYR A 95 7.33 22.62 -4.26
N ASN A 96 8.32 22.62 -5.15
CA ASN A 96 9.72 22.55 -4.77
C ASN A 96 10.59 23.39 -5.70
N ILE A 97 11.60 24.05 -5.13
CA ILE A 97 12.65 24.72 -5.89
C ILE A 97 14.00 24.16 -5.46
N TYR A 98 14.83 23.80 -6.43
CA TYR A 98 16.21 23.38 -6.17
C TYR A 98 17.15 23.95 -7.23
N SER A 99 18.43 24.04 -6.90
CA SER A 99 19.46 24.53 -7.81
C SER A 99 20.56 23.50 -8.00
N TYR A 100 21.13 23.45 -9.19
CA TYR A 100 22.38 22.72 -9.46
C TYR A 100 23.34 23.62 -10.26
N ARG A 101 24.64 23.33 -10.18
CA ARG A 101 25.64 23.96 -11.05
C ARG A 101 25.74 23.15 -12.34
N ASP A 102 25.52 23.81 -13.45
CA ASP A 102 25.71 23.28 -14.78
C ASP A 102 27.10 23.69 -15.30
N THR A 103 27.83 22.74 -15.87
CA THR A 103 29.15 22.95 -16.45
C THR A 103 29.07 22.65 -17.93
N PHE A 104 29.31 23.66 -18.77
CA PHE A 104 29.37 23.49 -20.22
C PHE A 104 30.71 23.95 -20.78
N GLN A 105 31.24 23.16 -21.70
CA GLN A 105 32.50 23.45 -22.40
C GLN A 105 32.27 24.54 -23.44
N ARG A 106 33.03 25.64 -23.32
CA ARG A 106 33.12 26.63 -24.39
C ARG A 106 34.04 26.10 -25.49
N THR A 107 33.87 26.63 -26.71
CA THR A 107 34.51 26.19 -27.97
C THR A 107 36.05 26.22 -27.96
N THR A 108 36.67 26.76 -26.91
CA THR A 108 38.11 26.77 -26.67
C THR A 108 38.44 25.84 -25.49
N LEU A 109 39.38 24.91 -25.71
CA LEU A 109 39.75 23.79 -24.83
C LEU A 109 40.04 24.12 -23.35
N ASP A 110 40.18 25.40 -22.97
CA ASP A 110 40.62 25.83 -21.63
C ASP A 110 39.63 26.72 -20.85
N GLU A 111 38.39 26.94 -21.31
CA GLU A 111 37.37 27.70 -20.56
C GLU A 111 36.17 26.84 -20.15
N THR A 112 36.16 26.39 -18.90
CA THR A 112 34.98 25.82 -18.24
C THR A 112 34.20 26.94 -17.57
N SER A 113 32.92 27.13 -17.94
CA SER A 113 32.03 28.07 -17.26
C SER A 113 31.03 27.30 -16.41
N GLU A 114 30.89 27.69 -15.14
CA GLU A 114 29.85 27.18 -14.24
C GLU A 114 28.67 28.17 -14.22
N GLN A 115 27.45 27.65 -14.39
CA GLN A 115 26.23 28.44 -14.23
C GLN A 115 25.25 27.73 -13.30
N THR A 116 24.75 28.44 -12.29
CA THR A 116 23.70 27.90 -11.43
C THR A 116 22.36 27.95 -12.15
N ILE A 117 21.68 26.80 -12.23
CA ILE A 117 20.33 26.65 -12.76
C ILE A 117 19.39 26.33 -11.60
N TYR A 118 18.31 27.10 -11.50
CA TYR A 118 17.20 26.85 -10.59
C TYR A 118 16.08 26.14 -11.34
N ASN A 119 15.57 25.06 -10.77
CA ASN A 119 14.42 24.31 -11.27
C ASN A 119 13.29 24.42 -10.28
N VAL A 120 12.10 24.74 -10.78
CA VAL A 120 10.88 24.83 -9.99
C VAL A 120 9.92 23.76 -10.48
N HIS A 121 9.49 22.93 -9.54
CA HIS A 121 8.53 21.86 -9.72
C HIS A 121 7.24 22.22 -9.00
N ASN A 122 6.13 22.15 -9.72
CA ASN A 122 4.81 22.32 -9.14
C ASN A 122 3.90 21.22 -9.67
N ARG A 123 3.38 20.41 -8.75
CA ARG A 123 2.58 19.23 -9.07
C ARG A 123 1.18 19.38 -8.52
N ILE A 124 0.23 18.88 -9.28
CA ILE A 124 -1.18 18.75 -8.90
C ILE A 124 -1.60 17.30 -9.04
N THR A 125 -2.50 16.90 -8.15
CA THR A 125 -3.20 15.62 -8.19
C THR A 125 -4.66 15.91 -8.52
N ILE A 126 -5.19 15.17 -9.49
CA ILE A 126 -6.58 15.25 -9.92
C ILE A 126 -7.23 13.90 -9.65
N ILE A 127 -8.40 13.91 -9.02
CA ILE A 127 -9.22 12.70 -8.81
C ILE A 127 -10.51 12.84 -9.61
N THR A 128 -10.81 11.89 -10.50
CA THR A 128 -12.00 11.91 -11.35
C THR A 128 -12.69 10.54 -11.41
N HIS A 129 -14.02 10.53 -11.50
CA HIS A 129 -14.80 9.32 -11.77
C HIS A 129 -15.10 9.15 -13.27
N GLU A 130 -14.82 10.17 -14.08
CA GLU A 130 -15.02 10.16 -15.53
C GLU A 130 -13.79 9.52 -16.21
N LEU A 131 -13.70 8.18 -16.16
CA LEU A 131 -12.53 7.44 -16.62
C LEU A 131 -12.24 7.59 -18.12
N ASP A 132 -13.29 7.76 -18.92
CA ASP A 132 -13.23 8.01 -20.37
C ASP A 132 -12.67 9.40 -20.71
N GLN A 133 -12.72 10.34 -19.76
CA GLN A 133 -12.20 11.70 -19.95
C GLN A 133 -10.72 11.83 -19.59
N VAL A 134 -10.11 10.83 -18.94
CA VAL A 134 -8.72 10.88 -18.43
C VAL A 134 -7.71 11.32 -19.51
N GLY A 135 -7.78 10.75 -20.72
CA GLY A 135 -6.93 11.15 -21.84
C GLY A 135 -7.08 12.63 -22.22
N LYS A 136 -8.33 13.12 -22.27
CA LYS A 136 -8.63 14.53 -22.59
C LYS A 136 -8.15 15.48 -21.49
N ILE A 137 -8.22 15.06 -20.22
CA ILE A 137 -7.72 15.83 -19.08
C ILE A 137 -6.21 16.04 -19.21
N VAL A 138 -5.48 14.96 -19.51
CA VAL A 138 -4.03 15.02 -19.76
C VAL A 138 -3.72 15.93 -20.95
N ASP A 139 -4.41 15.75 -22.08
CA ASP A 139 -4.19 16.54 -23.29
C ASP A 139 -4.44 18.04 -23.07
N ALA A 140 -5.51 18.39 -22.34
CA ALA A 140 -5.83 19.78 -22.03
C ALA A 140 -4.79 20.42 -21.10
N ALA A 141 -4.33 19.70 -20.09
CA ALA A 141 -3.29 20.18 -19.18
C ALA A 141 -1.96 20.40 -19.93
N VAL A 142 -1.57 19.45 -20.79
CA VAL A 142 -0.35 19.57 -21.60
C VAL A 142 -0.44 20.76 -22.55
N LYS A 143 -1.56 20.92 -23.26
CA LYS A 143 -1.81 22.08 -24.13
C LYS A 143 -1.77 23.41 -23.37
N ALA A 144 -2.15 23.43 -22.08
CA ALA A 144 -2.14 24.61 -21.24
C ALA A 144 -0.76 24.95 -20.63
N GLY A 145 0.20 24.01 -20.67
CA GLY A 145 1.58 24.23 -20.23
C GLY A 145 2.13 23.21 -19.24
N ALA A 146 1.37 22.17 -18.87
CA ALA A 146 1.92 21.03 -18.13
C ALA A 146 2.94 20.30 -19.00
N ASN A 147 4.09 19.99 -18.42
CA ASN A 147 5.18 19.30 -19.11
C ASN A 147 5.72 18.11 -18.30
N GLN A 148 5.09 17.81 -17.17
CA GLN A 148 5.33 16.62 -16.38
C GLN A 148 4.00 15.85 -16.24
N VAL A 149 3.94 14.64 -16.79
CA VAL A 149 2.86 13.67 -16.53
C VAL A 149 3.50 12.55 -15.74
N GLN A 150 3.26 12.52 -14.43
CA GLN A 150 3.98 11.65 -13.51
C GLN A 150 3.30 10.28 -13.40
N SER A 151 1.97 10.25 -13.23
CA SER A 151 1.20 9.01 -13.19
C SER A 151 -0.25 9.21 -13.61
N VAL A 152 -0.86 8.14 -14.09
CA VAL A 152 -2.30 8.00 -14.30
C VAL A 152 -2.67 6.64 -13.71
N ASP A 153 -3.24 6.66 -12.51
CA ASP A 153 -3.55 5.46 -11.75
C ASP A 153 -5.07 5.27 -11.73
N PHE A 154 -5.54 4.08 -12.05
CA PHE A 154 -6.95 3.71 -11.90
C PHE A 154 -7.15 2.97 -10.58
N ASP A 155 -8.27 3.26 -9.91
CA ASP A 155 -8.55 2.72 -8.60
C ASP A 155 -10.07 2.60 -8.36
N LEU A 156 -10.43 2.08 -7.20
CA LEU A 156 -11.77 2.02 -6.65
C LEU A 156 -11.91 3.00 -5.49
N THR A 157 -13.03 3.72 -5.47
CA THR A 157 -13.38 4.69 -4.43
C THR A 157 -13.71 4.00 -3.13
N ASP A 158 -14.51 2.92 -3.21
CA ASP A 158 -14.81 2.06 -2.09
C ASP A 158 -14.29 0.64 -2.37
N LYS A 159 -13.41 0.19 -1.48
CA LYS A 159 -12.78 -1.14 -1.58
C LYS A 159 -13.35 -2.11 -0.55
N GLN A 160 -14.19 -1.64 0.36
CA GLN A 160 -14.62 -2.41 1.53
C GLN A 160 -15.34 -3.68 1.09
N ASP A 161 -16.27 -3.59 0.15
CA ASP A 161 -17.03 -4.74 -0.34
C ASP A 161 -16.11 -5.79 -0.98
N MET A 162 -15.16 -5.36 -1.83
CA MET A 162 -14.20 -6.28 -2.46
C MET A 162 -13.20 -6.87 -1.46
N GLN A 163 -12.81 -6.11 -0.44
CA GLN A 163 -11.98 -6.61 0.66
C GLN A 163 -12.71 -7.71 1.45
N LEU A 164 -13.99 -7.49 1.76
CA LEU A 164 -14.81 -8.49 2.44
C LEU A 164 -15.03 -9.74 1.58
N GLN A 165 -15.23 -9.57 0.27
CA GLN A 165 -15.31 -10.69 -0.68
C GLN A 165 -13.99 -11.48 -0.75
N ALA A 166 -12.85 -10.79 -0.79
CA ALA A 166 -11.55 -11.43 -0.80
C ALA A 166 -11.32 -12.18 0.52
N LEU A 167 -11.67 -11.59 1.66
CA LEU A 167 -11.54 -12.22 2.97
C LEU A 167 -12.39 -13.49 3.09
N ASP A 168 -13.67 -13.43 2.69
CA ASP A 168 -14.56 -14.59 2.67
C ASP A 168 -14.01 -15.72 1.77
N ALA A 169 -13.52 -15.36 0.57
CA ALA A 169 -12.90 -16.32 -0.34
C ALA A 169 -11.61 -16.93 0.24
N ALA A 170 -10.77 -16.14 0.93
CA ALA A 170 -9.54 -16.61 1.55
C ALA A 170 -9.84 -17.61 2.69
N ILE A 171 -10.84 -17.32 3.52
CA ILE A 171 -11.31 -18.23 4.59
C ILE A 171 -11.83 -19.54 3.99
N LYS A 172 -12.69 -19.45 2.97
CA LYS A 172 -13.20 -20.65 2.27
C LYS A 172 -12.06 -21.50 1.70
N GLN A 173 -11.05 -20.87 1.11
CA GLN A 173 -9.89 -21.58 0.58
C GLN A 173 -9.08 -22.27 1.69
N ALA A 174 -8.83 -21.60 2.82
CA ALA A 174 -8.14 -22.18 3.97
C ALA A 174 -8.91 -23.38 4.54
N MET A 175 -10.23 -23.28 4.68
CA MET A 175 -11.10 -24.37 5.11
C MET A 175 -11.00 -25.59 4.18
N VAL A 176 -11.01 -25.38 2.86
CA VAL A 176 -10.85 -26.47 1.88
C VAL A 176 -9.48 -27.14 2.04
N LYS A 177 -8.40 -26.35 2.17
CA LYS A 177 -7.05 -26.89 2.39
C LYS A 177 -6.96 -27.72 3.67
N ALA A 178 -7.50 -27.21 4.77
CA ALA A 178 -7.47 -27.91 6.06
C ALA A 178 -8.16 -29.27 5.99
N ASN A 179 -9.33 -29.34 5.35
CA ASN A 179 -10.05 -30.60 5.14
C ASN A 179 -9.22 -31.60 4.31
N VAL A 180 -8.65 -31.16 3.18
CA VAL A 180 -7.82 -32.03 2.32
C VAL A 180 -6.58 -32.53 3.05
N MET A 181 -5.92 -31.68 3.84
CA MET A 181 -4.73 -32.06 4.61
C MET A 181 -5.05 -33.06 5.72
N ALA A 182 -6.14 -32.86 6.46
CA ALA A 182 -6.58 -33.79 7.51
C ALA A 182 -6.97 -35.16 6.94
N GLU A 183 -7.78 -35.18 5.87
CA GLU A 183 -8.18 -36.41 5.18
C GLU A 183 -6.95 -37.18 4.66
N SER A 184 -6.02 -36.48 4.01
CA SER A 184 -4.78 -37.08 3.48
C SER A 184 -3.86 -37.62 4.59
N ALA A 185 -3.90 -37.02 5.77
CA ALA A 185 -3.13 -37.45 6.94
C ALA A 185 -3.84 -38.55 7.76
N GLY A 186 -5.09 -38.90 7.42
CA GLY A 186 -5.87 -39.90 8.15
C GLY A 186 -6.31 -39.44 9.54
N VAL A 187 -6.43 -38.13 9.77
CA VAL A 187 -6.89 -37.54 11.04
C VAL A 187 -8.24 -36.83 10.86
N ALA A 188 -9.02 -36.74 11.93
CA ALA A 188 -10.28 -35.99 11.90
C ALA A 188 -10.00 -34.51 12.18
N LEU A 189 -10.32 -33.62 11.24
CA LEU A 189 -10.19 -32.18 11.46
C LEU A 189 -11.12 -31.73 12.59
N GLY A 190 -10.56 -31.14 13.63
CA GLY A 190 -11.30 -30.52 14.72
C GLY A 190 -11.69 -29.06 14.43
N GLY A 191 -12.06 -28.35 15.49
CA GLY A 191 -12.47 -26.95 15.41
C GLY A 191 -11.30 -25.99 15.18
N ILE A 192 -11.64 -24.75 14.85
CA ILE A 192 -10.68 -23.66 14.68
C ILE A 192 -10.19 -23.20 16.06
N VAL A 193 -8.87 -23.14 16.23
CA VAL A 193 -8.16 -22.62 17.39
C VAL A 193 -7.88 -21.13 17.24
N SER A 194 -7.47 -20.70 16.05
CA SER A 194 -7.23 -19.28 15.74
C SER A 194 -7.49 -18.97 14.27
N ILE A 195 -7.92 -17.75 14.01
CA ILE A 195 -7.99 -17.13 12.68
C ILE A 195 -7.27 -15.79 12.80
N GLU A 196 -6.24 -15.60 11.99
CA GLU A 196 -5.51 -14.36 11.89
C GLU A 196 -5.61 -13.84 10.46
N GLU A 197 -6.15 -12.64 10.29
CA GLU A 197 -6.03 -11.91 9.04
C GLU A 197 -4.61 -11.38 8.94
N ALA A 198 -3.84 -11.87 7.96
CA ALA A 198 -2.61 -11.24 7.58
C ALA A 198 -2.99 -10.08 6.67
N TYR A 199 -2.74 -8.83 7.08
CA TYR A 199 -3.07 -7.64 6.30
C TYR A 199 -2.61 -7.82 4.84
N GLY A 200 -3.59 -8.00 3.94
CA GLY A 200 -3.35 -8.06 2.51
C GLY A 200 -2.89 -6.69 2.04
N THR A 201 -1.65 -6.57 1.60
CA THR A 201 -1.19 -5.34 0.96
C THR A 201 -2.02 -5.13 -0.31
N TYR A 202 -2.79 -4.04 -0.33
CA TYR A 202 -3.37 -3.55 -1.57
C TYR A 202 -2.24 -3.23 -2.54
N VAL A 203 -2.22 -3.94 -3.67
CA VAL A 203 -1.36 -3.60 -4.79
C VAL A 203 -2.30 -3.37 -5.95
N ALA A 204 -2.50 -2.12 -6.35
CA ALA A 204 -3.02 -1.84 -7.68
C ALA A 204 -2.11 -2.60 -8.64
N ARG A 205 -2.63 -3.61 -9.34
CA ARG A 205 -1.85 -4.25 -10.38
C ARG A 205 -1.69 -3.21 -11.48
N ASP A 206 -0.52 -2.58 -11.51
CA ASP A 206 -0.09 -1.64 -12.52
C ASP A 206 0.16 -2.42 -13.82
N GLU A 207 -0.91 -2.94 -14.44
CA GLU A 207 -0.88 -3.41 -15.83
C GLU A 207 -0.95 -2.24 -16.81
N SER A 208 -1.10 -1.00 -16.32
CA SER A 208 -0.50 0.14 -17.01
C SER A 208 1.01 -0.08 -17.00
N VAL A 209 1.47 -0.84 -17.99
CA VAL A 209 2.72 -0.60 -18.69
C VAL A 209 3.06 0.86 -18.45
N HIS A 210 4.22 1.12 -17.85
CA HIS A 210 4.92 2.40 -17.97
C HIS A 210 5.06 2.70 -19.47
N LYS A 211 3.95 3.06 -20.13
CA LYS A 211 3.90 3.77 -21.38
C LYS A 211 4.28 5.16 -20.91
N MET A 212 5.58 5.32 -20.69
CA MET A 212 6.25 6.58 -20.90
C MET A 212 5.59 7.14 -22.16
N VAL A 213 4.81 8.21 -21.99
CA VAL A 213 4.06 8.85 -23.07
C VAL A 213 5.10 9.43 -24.03
N ALA A 214 5.65 8.56 -24.86
CA ALA A 214 6.61 8.85 -25.89
C ALA A 214 5.80 9.20 -27.13
N GLY A 215 5.49 10.48 -27.27
CA GLY A 215 4.77 10.96 -28.44
C GLY A 215 4.06 12.28 -28.21
N PHE A 216 4.83 13.37 -28.03
CA PHE A 216 4.29 14.71 -28.23
C PHE A 216 3.96 14.89 -29.72
N GLY A 217 2.78 14.43 -30.15
CA GLY A 217 2.35 14.52 -31.54
C GLY A 217 0.90 14.10 -31.79
N GLY A 218 -0.01 15.08 -31.79
CA GLY A 218 -1.23 15.15 -32.63
C GLY A 218 -2.35 14.10 -32.51
N ALA A 219 -2.09 12.92 -31.95
CA ALA A 219 -3.11 11.90 -31.70
C ALA A 219 -3.67 12.06 -30.28
N GLU A 220 -4.97 11.85 -30.09
CA GLU A 220 -5.59 11.84 -28.75
C GLU A 220 -4.94 10.76 -27.87
N THR A 221 -4.62 11.11 -26.63
CA THR A 221 -3.99 10.17 -25.71
C THR A 221 -5.00 9.09 -25.31
N SER A 222 -4.85 7.88 -25.86
CA SER A 222 -5.68 6.72 -25.50
C SER A 222 -5.15 6.06 -24.23
N ILE A 223 -5.92 6.18 -23.16
CA ILE A 223 -5.65 5.58 -21.85
C ILE A 223 -6.81 4.64 -21.52
N THR A 224 -6.51 3.36 -21.35
CA THR A 224 -7.51 2.33 -21.02
C THR A 224 -7.24 1.82 -19.61
N PRO A 225 -8.25 1.83 -18.71
CA PRO A 225 -8.09 1.28 -17.37
C PRO A 225 -7.86 -0.24 -17.40
N GLY A 226 -6.93 -0.73 -16.57
CA GLY A 226 -6.83 -2.16 -16.21
C GLY A 226 -7.77 -2.51 -15.06
N GLU A 227 -7.98 -3.80 -14.79
CA GLU A 227 -8.72 -4.24 -13.59
C GLU A 227 -7.93 -3.94 -12.31
N VAL A 228 -8.66 -3.65 -11.23
CA VAL A 228 -8.10 -3.47 -9.88
C VAL A 228 -8.18 -4.79 -9.14
N GLU A 229 -7.06 -5.21 -8.55
CA GLU A 229 -6.97 -6.42 -7.72
C GLU A 229 -7.03 -6.08 -6.22
N VAL A 230 -7.87 -6.81 -5.50
CA VAL A 230 -7.94 -6.80 -4.04
C VAL A 230 -7.58 -8.18 -3.53
N THR A 231 -6.56 -8.26 -2.68
CA THR A 231 -6.05 -9.52 -2.13
C THR A 231 -6.34 -9.63 -0.64
N ALA A 232 -6.60 -10.86 -0.19
CA ALA A 232 -6.71 -11.17 1.23
C ALA A 232 -5.96 -12.46 1.55
N GLN A 233 -5.34 -12.48 2.73
CA GLN A 233 -4.63 -13.64 3.26
C GLN A 233 -5.08 -13.90 4.70
N VAL A 234 -5.35 -15.17 5.01
CA VAL A 234 -5.72 -15.60 6.36
C VAL A 234 -4.87 -16.79 6.77
N SER A 235 -4.41 -16.79 8.02
CA SER A 235 -3.78 -17.93 8.67
C SER A 235 -4.76 -18.53 9.66
N MET A 236 -5.02 -19.83 9.52
CA MET A 236 -5.96 -20.56 10.37
C MET A 236 -5.25 -21.74 11.01
N VAL A 237 -5.49 -21.91 12.31
CA VAL A 237 -5.03 -23.09 13.03
C VAL A 237 -6.23 -23.89 13.51
N PHE A 238 -6.21 -25.18 13.23
CA PHE A 238 -7.19 -26.17 13.68
C PHE A 238 -6.54 -27.11 14.69
N TRP A 239 -7.34 -27.69 15.55
CA TRP A 239 -6.92 -28.86 16.32
C TRP A 239 -7.34 -30.16 15.63
N PHE A 240 -6.66 -31.26 15.91
CA PHE A 240 -7.06 -32.61 15.49
C PHE A 240 -6.51 -33.67 16.45
#